data_AF-A0A3E0H2E2-F1
#
_entry.id   AF-A0A3E0H2E2-F1
#
_cell.length_a   1.000
_cell.length_b   1.000
_cell.length_c   1.000
_cell.angle_alpha   90.00
_cell.angle_beta   90.00
_cell.angle_gamma   90.00
#
_symmetry.space_group_name_H-M   'P 1'
#
loop_
_entity.id
_entity.type
_entity.pdbx_description
1 polymer ?
#
loop_
_entity_poly.entity_id
_entity_poly.type
_entity_poly.pdbx_seq_one_letter_code
_entity_poly.pdbx_strand_id
1 'polypeptide(L)'
;MNTFEETVELAVPLRTAFEQWTCYSSSPRPVTAQREGELVAWPGGRVTFHYVDTHTTRLVLRADPDTTPAGILLRFKEFAENEPVAAPAARQYWRVERA
;
A
#
# COMPACT_ATOMS: atom_id res chain seq x y z
N MET A 1 21.16 14.65 5.00
CA MET A 1 19.74 14.57 4.63
C MET A 1 19.64 13.80 3.32
N ASN A 2 19.73 12.48 3.39
CA ASN A 2 19.65 11.60 2.22
C ASN A 2 18.31 10.86 2.27
N THR A 3 17.25 11.51 1.80
CA THR A 3 16.02 10.78 1.52
C THR A 3 16.27 9.86 0.33
N PHE A 4 15.90 8.59 0.47
CA PHE A 4 15.89 7.63 -0.62
C PHE A 4 14.46 7.20 -0.95
N GLU A 5 14.27 6.80 -2.19
CA GLU A 5 12.98 6.37 -2.72
C GLU A 5 13.14 4.95 -3.27
N GLU A 6 12.26 4.06 -2.84
CA GLU A 6 12.19 2.68 -3.33
C GLU A 6 10.81 2.46 -3.97
N THR A 7 10.79 1.88 -5.17
CA THR A 7 9.57 1.69 -5.95
C THR A 7 9.46 0.24 -6.38
N VAL A 8 8.28 -0.34 -6.20
CA VAL A 8 7.96 -1.72 -6.60
C VAL A 8 6.62 -1.72 -7.33
N GLU A 9 6.54 -2.51 -8.41
CA GLU A 9 5.27 -2.77 -9.10
C GLU A 9 4.69 -4.10 -8.64
N LEU A 10 3.41 -4.08 -8.32
CA LEU A 10 2.65 -5.19 -7.78
C LEU A 10 1.62 -5.59 -8.83
N ALA A 11 1.58 -6.87 -9.20
CA ALA A 11 0.62 -7.42 -10.15
C ALA A 11 -0.77 -7.65 -9.51
N VAL A 12 -1.24 -6.68 -8.73
CA VAL A 12 -2.58 -6.65 -8.14
C VAL A 12 -3.24 -5.29 -8.28
N PRO A 13 -4.59 -5.22 -8.27
CA PRO A 13 -5.33 -3.95 -8.24
C PRO A 13 -5.02 -3.10 -7.00
N LEU A 14 -5.17 -1.77 -7.13
CA LEU A 14 -4.84 -0.79 -6.07
C LEU A 14 -5.49 -1.13 -4.72
N ARG A 15 -6.78 -1.46 -4.75
CA ARG A 15 -7.54 -1.82 -3.55
C ARG A 15 -6.99 -3.09 -2.90
N THR A 16 -6.64 -4.10 -3.69
CA THR A 16 -6.07 -5.36 -3.22
C THR A 16 -4.72 -5.15 -2.56
N ALA A 17 -3.82 -4.39 -3.20
CA ALA A 17 -2.52 -4.03 -2.62
C ALA A 17 -2.71 -3.32 -1.28
N PHE A 18 -3.61 -2.35 -1.23
CA PHE A 18 -3.88 -1.58 -0.02
C PHE A 18 -4.46 -2.44 1.12
N GLU A 19 -5.48 -3.24 0.84
CA GLU A 19 -6.11 -4.12 1.82
C GLU A 19 -5.08 -5.12 2.38
N GLN A 20 -4.24 -5.72 1.53
CA GLN A 20 -3.20 -6.64 1.97
C GLN A 20 -2.14 -5.96 2.81
N TRP A 21 -1.68 -4.76 2.44
CA TRP A 21 -0.78 -3.98 3.27
C TRP A 21 -1.36 -3.72 4.66
N THR A 22 -2.65 -3.38 4.74
CA THR A 22 -3.32 -3.15 6.03
C THR A 22 -3.48 -4.42 6.85
N CYS A 23 -3.80 -5.57 6.22
CA CYS A 23 -3.92 -6.86 6.90
C CYS A 23 -2.58 -7.45 7.33
N TYR A 24 -1.50 -7.19 6.58
CA TYR A 24 -0.14 -7.62 6.91
C TYR A 24 0.41 -6.89 8.15
N SER A 25 -0.15 -5.72 8.47
CA SER A 25 0.22 -4.97 9.65
C SER A 25 -0.58 -5.40 10.88
N SER A 26 0.10 -5.88 11.92
CA SER A 26 -0.47 -6.08 13.26
C SER A 26 -1.08 -4.80 13.85
N SER A 27 -0.79 -3.64 13.25
CA SER A 27 -1.48 -2.36 13.46
C SER A 27 -1.59 -1.64 12.11
N PRO A 28 -2.69 -1.78 11.36
CA PRO A 28 -2.87 -1.04 10.12
C PRO A 28 -2.75 0.45 10.43
N ARG A 29 -1.77 1.10 9.80
CA ARG A 29 -1.68 2.56 9.87
C ARG A 29 -2.77 3.12 8.97
N PRO A 30 -3.57 4.10 9.43
CA PRO A 30 -4.67 4.62 8.64
C PRO A 30 -4.16 5.25 7.34
N VAL A 31 -4.98 5.19 6.29
CA VAL A 31 -4.83 6.09 5.14
C VAL A 31 -4.90 7.51 5.66
N THR A 32 -3.90 8.30 5.33
CA THR A 32 -3.81 9.72 5.73
C THR A 32 -4.31 10.65 4.64
N ALA A 33 -4.24 10.23 3.38
CA ALA A 33 -4.87 10.91 2.25
C ALA A 33 -5.25 9.91 1.15
N GLN A 34 -6.39 10.15 0.51
CA GLN A 34 -6.84 9.44 -0.68
C GLN A 34 -7.06 10.47 -1.79
N ARG A 35 -6.54 10.17 -2.98
CA ARG A 35 -6.76 10.93 -4.21
C ARG A 35 -7.18 9.99 -5.32
N GLU A 36 -7.62 10.53 -6.44
CA GLU A 36 -7.94 9.71 -7.61
C GLU A 36 -6.70 8.90 -8.04
N GLY A 37 -6.79 7.57 -7.94
CA GLY A 37 -5.68 6.68 -8.25
C GLY A 37 -4.53 6.63 -7.24
N GLU A 38 -4.63 7.29 -6.08
CA GLU A 38 -3.53 7.32 -5.09
C GLU A 38 -4.03 7.11 -3.66
N LEU A 39 -3.34 6.25 -2.89
CA LEU A 39 -3.55 6.08 -1.45
C LEU A 39 -2.25 6.35 -0.69
N VAL A 40 -2.32 7.21 0.32
CA VAL A 40 -1.19 7.61 1.15
C VAL A 40 -1.30 6.97 2.52
N ALA A 41 -0.35 6.12 2.85
CA ALA A 41 -0.25 5.43 4.13
C ALA A 41 1.00 5.87 4.91
N TRP A 42 0.92 5.69 6.23
CA TRP A 42 2.00 5.97 7.19
C TRP A 42 2.33 7.48 7.37
N PRO A 43 2.79 7.91 8.56
CA PRO A 43 3.00 9.34 8.84
C PRO A 43 3.98 9.99 7.87
N GLY A 44 3.64 11.20 7.42
CA GLY A 44 4.45 11.97 6.47
C GLY A 44 4.36 11.50 5.01
N GLY A 45 3.41 10.62 4.67
CA GLY A 45 3.17 10.18 3.28
C GLY A 45 4.31 9.35 2.71
N ARG A 46 4.95 8.58 3.59
CA ARG A 46 6.14 7.82 3.26
C ARG A 46 5.84 6.54 2.49
N VAL A 47 4.63 5.98 2.58
CA VAL A 47 4.20 4.86 1.74
C VAL A 47 3.04 5.33 0.88
N THR A 48 3.16 5.22 -0.43
CA THR A 48 2.10 5.61 -1.38
C THR A 48 1.81 4.50 -2.37
N PHE A 49 0.54 4.28 -2.63
CA PHE A 49 0.05 3.30 -3.60
C PHE A 49 -0.54 4.07 -4.77
N HIS A 50 -0.04 3.82 -5.98
CA HIS A 50 -0.45 4.47 -7.21
C HIS A 50 -1.13 3.45 -8.12
N TYR A 51 -2.30 3.80 -8.64
CA TYR A 51 -2.97 3.08 -9.71
C TYR A 51 -2.13 3.19 -10.98
N VAL A 52 -1.77 2.05 -11.56
CA VAL A 52 -1.15 1.98 -12.89
C VAL A 52 -2.20 1.53 -13.91
N ASP A 53 -2.85 0.40 -13.64
CA ASP A 53 -3.95 -0.15 -14.42
C ASP A 53 -4.86 -1.04 -13.56
N THR A 54 -5.82 -1.72 -14.17
CA THR A 54 -6.81 -2.55 -13.47
C THR A 54 -6.22 -3.75 -12.72
N HIS A 55 -4.99 -4.15 -13.04
CA HIS A 55 -4.27 -5.28 -12.47
C HIS A 55 -2.92 -4.90 -11.86
N THR A 56 -2.46 -3.66 -12.04
CA THR A 56 -1.14 -3.21 -11.60
C THR A 56 -1.23 -2.05 -10.63
N THR A 57 -0.48 -2.15 -9.54
CA THR A 57 -0.29 -1.07 -8.56
C THR A 57 1.18 -0.78 -8.39
N ARG A 58 1.54 0.49 -8.33
CA ARG A 58 2.90 0.90 -7.98
C ARG A 58 2.95 1.33 -6.52
N LEU A 59 3.80 0.67 -5.74
CA LEU A 59 4.07 1.00 -4.35
C LEU A 59 5.37 1.80 -4.27
N VAL A 60 5.33 2.96 -3.62
CA VAL A 60 6.49 3.84 -3.45
C VAL A 60 6.72 4.07 -1.96
N LEU A 61 7.96 3.84 -1.52
CA LEU A 61 8.46 4.19 -0.20
C LEU A 61 9.43 5.36 -0.30
N ARG A 62 9.10 6.44 0.41
CA ARG A 62 10.02 7.55 0.67
C ARG A 62 10.54 7.47 2.09
N ALA A 63 11.81 7.10 2.22
CA ALA A 63 12.47 6.93 3.51
C ALA A 63 13.61 7.93 3.67
N ASP A 64 13.72 8.45 4.87
CA ASP A 64 14.86 9.24 5.33
C ASP A 64 15.53 8.48 6.48
N PRO A 65 16.83 8.13 6.38
CA PRO A 65 17.49 7.22 7.31
C PRO A 65 17.54 7.76 8.74
N ASP A 66 17.46 9.08 8.92
CA ASP A 66 17.54 9.75 10.21
C ASP A 66 16.18 9.77 10.93
N THR A 67 15.08 9.67 10.17
CA THR A 67 13.72 9.90 10.68
C THR A 67 12.74 8.75 10.41
N THR A 68 13.15 7.75 9.64
CA THR A 68 12.32 6.60 9.25
C THR A 68 12.64 5.42 10.14
N PRO A 69 11.68 4.93 10.94
CA PRO A 69 11.85 3.68 11.68
C PRO A 69 12.29 2.53 10.77
N ALA A 70 13.40 1.86 11.10
CA ALA A 70 13.91 0.71 10.32
C ALA A 70 12.86 -0.39 10.10
N GLY A 71 11.91 -0.53 11.03
CA GLY A 71 10.80 -1.47 10.91
C GLY A 71 9.93 -1.26 9.66
N ILE A 72 9.78 -0.03 9.14
CA ILE A 72 9.02 0.17 7.90
C ILE A 72 9.78 -0.30 6.65
N LEU A 73 11.11 -0.21 6.67
CA LEU A 73 11.95 -0.63 5.55
C LEU A 73 11.87 -2.14 5.41
N LEU A 74 11.98 -2.84 6.54
CA LEU A 74 11.79 -4.29 6.58
C LEU A 74 10.39 -4.68 6.10
N ARG A 75 9.34 -4.01 6.60
CA ARG A 75 7.96 -4.25 6.17
C ARG A 75 7.72 -4.06 4.68
N PHE A 76 8.26 -2.98 4.12
CA PHE A 76 8.13 -2.71 2.69
C PHE A 76 8.77 -3.81 1.87
N LYS A 77 9.98 -4.24 2.25
CA LYS A 77 10.69 -5.33 1.60
C LYS A 77 9.92 -6.65 1.73
N GLU A 78 9.50 -7.00 2.94
CA GLU A 78 8.69 -8.20 3.19
C GLU A 78 7.41 -8.20 2.35
N PHE A 79 6.71 -7.07 2.28
CA PHE A 79 5.48 -6.96 1.48
C PHE A 79 5.76 -7.11 -0.03
N ALA A 80 6.84 -6.50 -0.52
CA ALA A 80 7.26 -6.60 -1.92
C ALA A 80 7.72 -8.03 -2.28
N GLU A 81 8.46 -8.70 -1.38
CA GLU A 81 9.00 -10.05 -1.59
C GLU A 81 7.94 -11.14 -1.47
N ASN A 82 6.91 -10.95 -0.65
CA ASN A 82 5.83 -11.92 -0.49
C ASN A 82 4.81 -11.89 -1.64
N GLU A 83 5.06 -11.12 -2.71
CA GLU A 83 4.22 -10.92 -3.90
C GLU A 83 2.72 -10.87 -3.54
N PRO A 84 2.15 -9.67 -3.30
CA PRO A 84 0.76 -9.58 -2.92
C PRO A 84 -0.10 -10.33 -3.93
N VAL A 85 -0.86 -11.30 -3.44
CA VAL A 85 -1.57 -12.25 -4.30
C VAL A 85 -2.81 -11.54 -4.82
N ALA A 86 -3.15 -11.67 -6.10
CA ALA A 86 -4.46 -11.21 -6.55
C ALA A 86 -5.53 -11.96 -5.75
N ALA A 87 -6.13 -11.29 -4.75
CA ALA A 87 -7.19 -11.90 -3.98
C ALA A 87 -8.26 -12.38 -4.96
N PRO A 88 -8.77 -13.62 -4.84
CA PRO A 88 -9.91 -14.02 -5.66
C PRO A 88 -10.99 -12.97 -5.43
N ALA A 89 -11.56 -12.44 -6.51
CA ALA A 89 -12.51 -11.33 -6.55
C ALA A 89 -13.87 -11.62 -5.85
N ALA A 90 -13.82 -12.17 -4.63
CA ALA A 90 -14.92 -12.81 -3.91
C ALA A 90 -15.32 -12.06 -2.63
N ARG A 91 -15.05 -10.76 -2.55
CA ARG A 91 -15.67 -9.87 -1.57
C ARG A 91 -16.12 -8.58 -2.23
N GLN A 92 -17.08 -8.73 -3.15
CA GLN A 92 -18.03 -7.67 -3.48
C GLN A 92 -18.82 -7.29 -2.21
N TYR A 93 -18.24 -6.50 -1.31
CA TYR A 93 -19.04 -5.78 -0.32
C TYR A 93 -19.61 -4.53 -0.97
N TRP A 94 -20.60 -4.72 -1.83
CA TRP A 94 -21.67 -3.75 -2.04
C TRP A 94 -23.00 -4.49 -2.13
N ARG A 95 -23.66 -4.61 -0.98
CA ARG A 95 -25.11 -4.58 -0.97
C ARG A 95 -25.55 -3.63 0.14
N VAL A 96 -25.61 -2.34 -0.18
CA VAL A 96 -26.54 -1.46 0.52
C VAL A 96 -27.88 -1.74 -0.14
N GLU A 97 -28.64 -2.69 0.42
CA GLU A 97 -30.07 -2.78 0.12
C GLU A 97 -30.70 -1.52 0.68
N ARG A 98 -30.99 -0.56 -0.20
CA ARG A 98 -31.91 0.52 0.11
C ARG A 98 -33.30 -0.13 0.17
N ALA A 99 -33.84 -0.26 1.37
CA ALA A 99 -35.26 -0.51 1.62
C ALA A 99 -36.10 0.69 1.16
#